data_AF-A0A7L3N8Y4-F1
#
_entry.id   AF-A0A7L3N8Y4-F1
#
_cell.length_a   1.000
_cell.length_b   1.000
_cell.length_c   1.000
_cell.angle_alpha   90.00
_cell.angle_beta   90.00
_cell.angle_gamma   90.00
#
_symmetry.space_group_name_H-M   'P 1'
#
loop_
_entity.id
_entity.type
_entity.pdbx_description
1 polymer ?
#
loop_
_entity_poly.entity_id
_entity_poly.type
_entity_poly.pdbx_seq_one_letter_code
_entity_poly.pdbx_strand_id
1 'polypeptide(L)'
;GLAIFSNENANKYVVHSYNFFLFPSTLGVTDVEFTLSASSIQFLSHYGFDYNKFLKDGIPYMNEVQEKMLSQHLLEGSWKVSSSLDRDVLKKAIDEVTCWIATAKEEETMTLQDLSGYQMIEVQLVLRHALQNVWTQPLGDRKVMVKKVSPQHRRLLENSSYDFCQKDLILMSARGFTNLFRTLVKAKKPLVGHNMFMDLMHLHDKFYKPLPESYEEFKRNIHNLFPVLIDTKTVTKSIWKQCLFPRASNLLEVCTVLCSSRLNPEDPMCPVIAFASDCSRYAEKKSPHEAGYDAFLCGSVLLKSAHLLLCRSTDDGVKADPSFSQYLSVLAEYLNKVNFIRGGVSSINFSGEDAPCQHPPALVVHVRGLPGLNERQIYQEFKALCRFDVRQLSKNQFILLSNKFKQLVLRDYKQHPHLRVSFYRHWRHSPSVNCLLQVSSIVALWSLLAFVLGRAP
;
A
#
# COMPACT_ATOMS: atom_id res chain seq x y z
N GLY A 1 8.89 -4.12 0.85
CA GLY A 1 9.96 -4.84 1.57
C GLY A 1 9.35 -5.94 2.40
N LEU A 2 10.07 -7.04 2.60
CA LEU A 2 9.63 -8.19 3.40
C LEU A 2 10.80 -8.63 4.27
N ALA A 3 10.58 -8.79 5.57
CA ALA A 3 11.56 -9.38 6.48
C ALA A 3 10.96 -10.63 7.13
N ILE A 4 11.64 -11.77 6.96
CA ILE A 4 11.24 -13.07 7.50
C ILE A 4 12.12 -13.37 8.69
N PHE A 5 11.50 -13.53 9.86
CA PHE A 5 12.16 -13.87 11.12
C PHE A 5 11.99 -15.36 11.40
N SER A 6 13.10 -16.08 11.41
CA SER A 6 13.15 -17.50 11.76
C SER A 6 13.82 -17.65 13.12
N ASN A 7 13.18 -18.40 14.02
CA ASN A 7 13.80 -18.76 15.30
C ASN A 7 14.79 -19.90 15.06
N GLU A 8 16.08 -19.69 15.32
CA GLU A 8 17.11 -20.74 15.22
C GLU A 8 17.12 -21.61 16.48
N ASN A 9 17.29 -20.96 17.62
CA ASN A 9 17.31 -21.53 18.96
C ASN A 9 16.74 -20.48 19.91
N ALA A 10 16.13 -20.95 21.00
CA ALA A 10 15.86 -20.23 22.24
C ALA A 10 16.32 -18.74 22.24
N ASN A 11 15.36 -17.83 21.98
CA ASN A 11 15.53 -16.36 21.95
C ASN A 11 16.50 -15.75 20.90
N LYS A 12 16.92 -16.53 19.90
CA LYS A 12 17.75 -16.08 18.76
C LYS A 12 17.00 -16.18 17.44
N TYR A 13 16.96 -15.06 16.73
CA TYR A 13 16.28 -14.92 15.44
C TYR A 13 17.26 -14.62 14.32
N VAL A 14 17.09 -15.31 13.20
CA VAL A 14 17.75 -14.99 11.94
C VAL A 14 16.76 -14.35 10.99
N VAL A 15 17.18 -13.24 10.39
CA VAL A 15 16.34 -12.40 9.53
C VAL A 15 16.82 -12.42 8.10
N HIS A 16 15.91 -12.76 7.20
CA HIS A 16 16.08 -12.57 5.76
C HIS A 16 15.24 -11.38 5.31
N SER A 17 15.87 -10.33 4.77
CA SER A 17 15.19 -9.09 4.39
C SER A 17 15.36 -8.77 2.90
N TYR A 18 14.23 -8.60 2.23
CA TYR A 18 14.12 -8.47 0.79
C TYR A 18 13.47 -7.15 0.37
N ASN A 19 13.96 -6.59 -0.74
CA ASN A 19 13.28 -5.52 -1.48
C ASN A 19 12.80 -6.03 -2.82
N PHE A 20 11.53 -5.78 -3.08
CA PHE A 20 10.88 -6.08 -4.35
C PHE A 20 10.46 -4.76 -4.96
N PHE A 21 11.01 -4.46 -6.12
CA PHE A 21 10.59 -3.34 -6.94
C PHE A 21 9.50 -3.85 -7.86
N LEU A 22 8.33 -3.22 -7.81
CA LEU A 22 7.11 -3.75 -8.42
C LEU A 22 6.59 -2.75 -9.44
N PHE A 23 6.14 -3.23 -10.59
CA PHE A 23 5.47 -2.41 -11.59
C PHE A 23 4.18 -3.12 -12.03
N PRO A 24 3.06 -2.41 -12.26
CA PRO A 24 1.83 -3.04 -12.73
C PRO A 24 2.10 -3.87 -13.99
N SER A 25 1.50 -5.07 -14.08
CA SER A 25 1.60 -5.86 -15.30
C SER A 25 0.98 -5.09 -16.47
N THR A 26 1.74 -4.91 -17.55
CA THR A 26 1.26 -4.31 -18.81
C THR A 26 0.72 -5.35 -19.79
N LEU A 27 0.83 -6.65 -19.45
CA LEU A 27 0.23 -7.73 -20.23
C LEU A 27 -1.30 -7.74 -20.05
N GLY A 28 -2.02 -7.57 -21.16
CA GLY A 28 -3.48 -7.56 -21.20
C GLY A 28 -4.06 -6.19 -21.54
N VAL A 29 -5.38 -6.04 -21.43
CA VAL A 29 -6.11 -4.88 -21.97
C VAL A 29 -6.09 -3.66 -21.02
N THR A 30 -5.80 -3.87 -19.74
CA THR A 30 -5.93 -2.81 -18.74
C THR A 30 -4.63 -2.02 -18.60
N ASP A 31 -4.61 -0.82 -19.16
CA ASP A 31 -3.57 0.15 -18.84
C ASP A 31 -3.78 0.69 -17.41
N VAL A 32 -2.76 0.58 -16.56
CA VAL A 32 -2.86 0.93 -15.14
C VAL A 32 -2.24 2.30 -14.92
N GLU A 33 -3.10 3.28 -14.74
CA GLU A 33 -2.69 4.63 -14.35
C GLU A 33 -2.41 4.70 -12.85
N PHE A 34 -1.34 5.40 -12.47
CA PHE A 34 -1.04 5.71 -11.09
C PHE A 34 -0.50 7.13 -10.95
N THR A 35 -0.65 7.69 -9.75
CA THR A 35 -0.24 9.06 -9.45
C THR A 35 1.05 9.08 -8.64
N LEU A 36 1.87 10.10 -8.89
CA LEU A 36 3.11 10.33 -8.17
C LEU A 36 3.06 11.69 -7.48
N SER A 37 3.43 11.72 -6.20
CA SER A 37 3.57 12.96 -5.44
C SER A 37 5.02 13.44 -5.47
N ALA A 38 5.23 14.68 -5.92
CA ALA A 38 6.57 15.28 -6.03
C ALA A 38 7.35 15.27 -4.70
N SER A 39 6.68 15.52 -3.58
CA SER A 39 7.33 15.48 -2.26
C SER A 39 7.73 14.07 -1.83
N SER A 40 6.96 13.06 -2.23
CA SER A 40 7.28 11.65 -1.95
C SER A 40 8.44 11.17 -2.82
N ILE A 41 8.47 11.57 -4.10
CA ILE A 41 9.62 11.32 -4.98
C ILE A 41 10.87 11.97 -4.39
N GLN A 42 10.82 13.27 -4.04
CA GLN A 42 11.98 13.96 -3.48
C GLN A 42 12.50 13.27 -2.21
N PHE A 43 11.59 12.82 -1.34
CA PHE A 43 11.94 12.07 -0.14
C PHE A 43 12.63 10.74 -0.49
N LEU A 44 12.08 9.94 -1.40
CA LEU A 44 12.65 8.66 -1.82
C LEU A 44 14.02 8.85 -2.50
N SER A 45 14.17 9.85 -3.36
CA SER A 45 15.46 10.23 -3.97
C SER A 45 16.52 10.59 -2.93
N HIS A 46 16.13 11.31 -1.87
CA HIS A 46 17.05 11.65 -0.77
C HIS A 46 17.60 10.40 -0.07
N TYR A 47 16.80 9.34 0.03
CA TYR A 47 17.21 8.05 0.58
C TYR A 47 17.75 7.06 -0.47
N GLY A 48 18.05 7.52 -1.68
CA GLY A 48 18.71 6.71 -2.70
C GLY A 48 17.82 5.64 -3.34
N PHE A 49 16.51 5.87 -3.43
CA PHE A 49 15.61 4.96 -4.14
C PHE A 49 15.98 4.84 -5.62
N ASP A 50 16.10 3.60 -6.10
CA ASP A 50 16.45 3.29 -7.48
C ASP A 50 15.20 3.21 -8.36
N TYR A 51 14.91 4.29 -9.08
CA TYR A 51 13.76 4.36 -9.99
C TYR A 51 13.89 3.46 -11.21
N ASN A 52 15.11 3.08 -11.63
CA ASN A 52 15.28 2.18 -12.77
C ASN A 52 14.81 0.77 -12.39
N LYS A 53 15.14 0.30 -11.18
CA LYS A 53 14.61 -0.98 -10.67
C LYS A 53 13.10 -1.00 -10.57
N PHE A 54 12.47 0.14 -10.32
CA PHE A 54 11.01 0.27 -10.29
C PHE A 54 10.39 0.33 -11.69
N LEU A 55 10.83 1.27 -12.54
CA LEU A 55 10.16 1.59 -13.80
C LEU A 55 10.55 0.65 -14.94
N LYS A 56 11.81 0.18 -14.96
CA LYS A 56 12.35 -0.63 -16.05
C LYS A 56 12.37 -2.11 -15.71
N ASP A 57 12.83 -2.43 -14.51
CA ASP A 57 13.07 -3.82 -14.09
C ASP A 57 12.04 -4.29 -13.04
N GLY A 58 10.93 -3.56 -12.89
CA GLY A 58 9.92 -3.83 -11.89
C GLY A 58 9.23 -5.18 -12.11
N ILE A 59 9.11 -5.96 -11.04
CA ILE A 59 8.43 -7.25 -11.06
C ILE A 59 6.93 -7.00 -11.32
N PRO A 60 6.33 -7.66 -12.32
CA PRO A 60 4.92 -7.48 -12.63
C PRO A 60 4.03 -7.96 -11.48
N TYR A 61 2.84 -7.40 -11.41
CA TYR A 61 1.79 -7.90 -10.53
C TYR A 61 0.40 -7.62 -11.11
N MET A 62 -0.58 -8.37 -10.62
CA MET A 62 -1.99 -8.18 -10.90
C MET A 62 -2.87 -8.73 -9.78
N ASN A 63 -4.09 -8.21 -9.66
CA ASN A 63 -5.09 -8.71 -8.72
C ASN A 63 -5.97 -9.80 -9.35
N GLU A 64 -6.87 -10.40 -8.56
CA GLU A 64 -7.73 -11.51 -9.02
C GLU A 64 -8.68 -11.12 -10.15
N VAL A 65 -9.10 -9.85 -10.20
CA VAL A 65 -10.00 -9.36 -11.25
C VAL A 65 -9.25 -9.29 -12.57
N GLN A 66 -8.04 -8.72 -12.54
CA GLN A 66 -7.14 -8.63 -13.69
C GLN A 66 -6.73 -10.01 -14.21
N GLU A 67 -6.40 -10.95 -13.31
CA GLU A 67 -6.06 -12.32 -13.70
C GLU A 67 -7.23 -13.04 -14.37
N LYS A 68 -8.46 -12.88 -13.86
CA LYS A 68 -9.66 -13.46 -14.49
C LYS A 68 -9.88 -12.90 -15.89
N MET A 69 -9.73 -11.59 -16.08
CA MET A 69 -9.84 -10.95 -17.39
C MET A 69 -8.77 -11.49 -18.35
N LEU A 70 -7.50 -11.54 -17.92
CA LEU A 70 -6.42 -12.09 -18.75
C LEU A 70 -6.65 -13.56 -19.11
N SER A 71 -7.08 -14.38 -18.14
CA SER A 71 -7.39 -15.79 -18.37
C SER A 71 -8.50 -15.96 -19.42
N GLN A 72 -9.58 -15.16 -19.33
CA GLN A 72 -10.65 -15.18 -20.32
C GLN A 72 -10.15 -14.78 -21.72
N HIS A 73 -9.33 -13.74 -21.84
CA HIS A 73 -8.75 -13.33 -23.12
C HIS A 73 -7.83 -14.40 -23.74
N LEU A 74 -7.02 -15.08 -22.92
CA LEU A 74 -6.19 -16.20 -23.34
C LEU A 74 -7.03 -17.41 -23.78
N LEU A 75 -8.21 -17.61 -23.20
CA LEU A 75 -9.15 -18.66 -23.62
C LEU A 75 -9.81 -18.34 -24.97
N GLU A 76 -10.24 -17.10 -25.16
CA GLU A 76 -10.91 -16.63 -26.39
C GLU A 76 -9.96 -16.42 -27.56
N GLY A 77 -8.65 -16.38 -27.31
CA GLY A 77 -7.65 -15.99 -28.31
C GLY A 77 -7.74 -14.51 -28.70
N SER A 78 -8.35 -13.69 -27.84
CA SER A 78 -8.59 -12.27 -28.05
C SER A 78 -7.51 -11.43 -27.34
N TRP A 79 -6.23 -11.63 -27.69
CA TRP A 79 -5.15 -10.77 -27.16
C TRP A 79 -5.21 -9.39 -27.84
N LYS A 80 -5.74 -8.40 -27.12
CA LYS A 80 -5.60 -7.01 -27.56
C LYS A 80 -4.25 -6.48 -27.09
N VAL A 81 -3.44 -6.05 -28.05
CA VAL A 81 -2.22 -5.26 -27.80
C VAL A 81 -2.63 -3.92 -27.19
N SER A 82 -2.10 -3.63 -26.01
CA SER A 82 -2.47 -2.47 -25.18
C SER A 82 -1.89 -1.15 -25.71
N SER A 83 -0.65 -1.16 -26.21
CA SER A 83 0.01 0.08 -26.69
C SER A 83 0.09 0.19 -28.22
N SER A 84 0.19 1.41 -28.73
CA SER A 84 0.44 1.66 -30.16
C SER A 84 1.84 1.22 -30.59
N LEU A 85 2.83 1.39 -29.72
CA LEU A 85 4.22 1.00 -29.97
C LEU A 85 4.34 -0.51 -30.20
N ASP A 86 3.62 -1.31 -29.41
CA ASP A 86 3.62 -2.77 -29.53
C ASP A 86 2.93 -3.24 -30.82
N ARG A 87 1.97 -2.46 -31.36
CA ARG A 87 1.32 -2.78 -32.65
C ARG A 87 2.28 -2.66 -33.82
N ASP A 88 3.14 -1.63 -33.82
CA ASP A 88 4.13 -1.43 -34.89
C ASP A 88 5.20 -2.52 -34.86
N VAL A 89 5.70 -2.86 -33.66
CA VAL A 89 6.63 -3.98 -33.45
C VAL A 89 6.01 -5.28 -33.95
N LEU A 90 4.74 -5.52 -33.58
CA LEU A 90 4.04 -6.74 -33.96
C LEU A 90 3.80 -6.81 -35.47
N LYS A 91 3.38 -5.72 -36.10
CA LYS A 91 3.19 -5.65 -37.55
C LYS A 91 4.50 -5.95 -38.29
N LYS A 92 5.59 -5.31 -37.86
CA LYS A 92 6.93 -5.57 -38.40
C LYS A 92 7.30 -7.06 -38.28
N ALA A 93 7.07 -7.66 -37.10
CA ALA A 93 7.37 -9.08 -36.87
C ALA A 93 6.52 -10.00 -37.78
N ILE A 94 5.23 -9.73 -37.94
CA ILE A 94 4.36 -10.50 -38.84
C ILE A 94 4.83 -10.38 -40.29
N ASP A 95 5.12 -9.16 -40.76
CA ASP A 95 5.55 -8.92 -42.14
C ASP A 95 6.89 -9.64 -42.43
N GLU A 96 7.86 -9.53 -41.50
CA GLU A 96 9.17 -10.16 -41.62
C GLU A 96 9.08 -11.70 -41.67
N VAL A 97 8.31 -12.28 -40.75
CA VAL A 97 8.12 -13.74 -40.68
C VAL A 97 7.33 -14.25 -41.89
N THR A 98 6.31 -13.51 -42.36
CA THR A 98 5.52 -13.90 -43.52
C THR A 98 6.36 -13.93 -44.79
N CYS A 99 7.20 -12.91 -45.01
CA CYS A 99 8.13 -12.87 -46.13
C CYS A 99 9.15 -14.03 -46.06
N TRP A 100 9.71 -14.31 -44.89
CA TRP A 100 10.67 -15.39 -44.70
C TRP A 100 10.05 -16.78 -44.93
N ILE A 101 8.83 -17.03 -44.44
CA ILE A 101 8.15 -18.33 -44.61
C ILE A 101 7.95 -18.69 -46.08
N ALA A 102 7.74 -17.71 -46.96
CA ALA A 102 7.51 -17.93 -48.37
C ALA A 102 8.69 -18.62 -49.08
N THR A 103 9.91 -18.43 -48.59
CA THR A 103 11.14 -18.98 -49.19
C THR A 103 11.84 -20.02 -48.32
N ALA A 104 11.57 -20.04 -47.00
CA ALA A 104 12.22 -20.93 -46.06
C ALA A 104 11.90 -22.42 -46.29
N LYS A 105 12.86 -23.30 -46.01
CA LYS A 105 12.67 -24.76 -45.98
C LYS A 105 12.08 -25.21 -44.65
N GLU A 106 11.51 -26.41 -44.61
CA GLU A 106 11.08 -27.00 -43.33
C GLU A 106 12.29 -27.18 -42.40
N GLU A 107 12.08 -26.98 -41.10
CA GLU A 107 13.09 -26.96 -40.03
C GLU A 107 14.05 -25.76 -40.02
N GLU A 108 13.97 -24.88 -41.03
CA GLU A 108 14.75 -23.63 -41.04
C GLU A 108 14.29 -22.69 -39.93
N THR A 109 15.22 -21.87 -39.43
CA THR A 109 14.97 -20.93 -38.33
C THR A 109 15.37 -19.51 -38.72
N MET A 110 14.62 -18.53 -38.19
CA MET A 110 14.99 -17.12 -38.18
C MET A 110 14.91 -16.59 -36.73
N THR A 111 15.51 -15.43 -36.48
CA THR A 111 15.50 -14.81 -35.14
C THR A 111 14.99 -13.38 -35.22
N LEU A 112 13.90 -13.12 -34.52
CA LEU A 112 13.42 -11.77 -34.25
C LEU A 112 14.22 -11.18 -33.09
N GLN A 113 14.69 -9.95 -33.27
CA GLN A 113 15.53 -9.23 -32.30
C GLN A 113 14.81 -7.99 -31.74
N ASP A 114 15.42 -7.37 -30.74
CA ASP A 114 14.96 -6.12 -30.12
C ASP A 114 13.55 -6.17 -29.52
N LEU A 115 13.13 -7.35 -29.06
CA LEU A 115 11.90 -7.53 -28.28
C LEU A 115 12.20 -7.32 -26.80
N SER A 116 11.27 -6.74 -26.05
CA SER A 116 11.46 -6.51 -24.62
C SER A 116 10.22 -6.83 -23.79
N GLY A 117 10.44 -7.43 -22.61
CA GLY A 117 9.39 -7.75 -21.66
C GLY A 117 8.26 -8.57 -22.29
N TYR A 118 7.03 -8.08 -22.17
CA TYR A 118 5.85 -8.79 -22.67
C TYR A 118 5.72 -8.84 -24.19
N GLN A 119 6.45 -7.99 -24.95
CA GLN A 119 6.47 -8.06 -26.42
C GLN A 119 6.90 -9.44 -26.90
N MET A 120 7.80 -10.11 -26.16
CA MET A 120 8.22 -11.47 -26.49
C MET A 120 7.07 -12.47 -26.41
N ILE A 121 6.21 -12.36 -25.40
CA ILE A 121 5.05 -13.25 -25.24
C ILE A 121 3.99 -12.91 -26.30
N GLU A 122 3.72 -11.62 -26.51
CA GLU A 122 2.72 -11.17 -27.49
C GLU A 122 3.07 -11.57 -28.92
N VAL A 123 4.32 -11.33 -29.36
CA VAL A 123 4.80 -11.74 -30.69
C VAL A 123 4.66 -13.24 -30.87
N GLN A 124 5.04 -14.04 -29.87
CA GLN A 124 4.90 -15.50 -29.96
C GLN A 124 3.45 -15.94 -30.09
N LEU A 125 2.53 -15.37 -29.29
CA LEU A 125 1.10 -15.69 -29.35
C LEU A 125 0.49 -15.33 -30.71
N VAL A 126 0.77 -14.12 -31.20
CA VAL A 126 0.21 -13.63 -32.46
C VAL A 126 0.76 -14.41 -33.65
N LEU A 127 2.07 -14.63 -33.73
CA LEU A 127 2.67 -15.39 -34.84
C LEU A 127 2.11 -16.81 -34.89
N ARG A 128 2.01 -17.48 -33.74
CA ARG A 128 1.44 -18.83 -33.66
C ARG A 128 -0.03 -18.87 -34.06
N HIS A 129 -0.80 -17.82 -33.77
CA HIS A 129 -2.20 -17.77 -34.19
C HIS A 129 -2.35 -17.44 -35.68
N ALA A 130 -1.61 -16.47 -36.18
CA ALA A 130 -1.70 -16.00 -37.56
C ALA A 130 -1.14 -17.02 -38.56
N LEU A 131 -0.11 -17.78 -38.18
CA LEU A 131 0.64 -18.66 -39.06
C LEU A 131 0.64 -20.08 -38.48
N GLN A 132 0.04 -21.04 -39.17
CA GLN A 132 -0.14 -22.41 -38.65
C GLN A 132 1.13 -23.28 -38.76
N ASN A 133 2.07 -22.89 -39.61
CA ASN A 133 3.28 -23.64 -39.97
C ASN A 133 4.55 -23.08 -39.31
N VAL A 134 4.40 -22.34 -38.20
CA VAL A 134 5.52 -21.86 -37.39
C VAL A 134 5.45 -22.33 -35.96
N TRP A 135 6.63 -22.50 -35.39
CA TRP A 135 6.88 -22.62 -33.96
C TRP A 135 7.73 -21.45 -33.50
N THR A 136 7.53 -21.00 -32.27
CA THR A 136 8.31 -19.89 -31.71
C THR A 136 8.89 -20.26 -30.35
N GLN A 137 10.07 -19.74 -30.02
CA GLN A 137 10.72 -20.01 -28.74
C GLN A 137 11.57 -18.81 -28.31
N PRO A 138 11.57 -18.41 -27.03
CA PRO A 138 12.45 -17.36 -26.55
C PRO A 138 13.93 -17.79 -26.60
N LEU A 139 14.80 -16.89 -27.07
CA LEU A 139 16.25 -17.01 -27.03
C LEU A 139 16.83 -15.89 -26.17
N GLY A 140 17.05 -16.18 -24.88
CA GLY A 140 17.43 -15.17 -23.90
C GLY A 140 16.31 -14.14 -23.67
N ASP A 141 16.68 -12.91 -23.32
CA ASP A 141 15.73 -11.90 -22.80
C ASP A 141 15.22 -10.91 -23.85
N ARG A 142 15.71 -11.01 -25.10
CA ARG A 142 15.40 -10.01 -26.15
C ARG A 142 15.17 -10.56 -27.55
N LYS A 143 15.20 -11.89 -27.70
CA LYS A 143 15.11 -12.52 -29.02
C LYS A 143 14.09 -13.64 -29.00
N VAL A 144 13.40 -13.82 -30.11
CA VAL A 144 12.48 -14.93 -30.33
C VAL A 144 12.93 -15.66 -31.58
N MET A 145 13.24 -16.94 -31.45
CA MET A 145 13.45 -17.82 -32.59
C MET A 145 12.09 -18.22 -33.17
N VAL A 146 12.00 -18.17 -34.50
CA VAL A 146 10.87 -18.67 -35.26
C VAL A 146 11.38 -19.81 -36.14
N LYS A 147 10.74 -20.97 -36.05
CA LYS A 147 11.07 -22.17 -36.82
C LYS A 147 9.91 -22.53 -37.73
N LYS A 148 10.20 -22.81 -39.01
CA LYS A 148 9.20 -23.33 -39.94
C LYS A 148 9.03 -24.82 -39.68
N VAL A 149 7.80 -25.23 -39.38
CA VAL A 149 7.48 -26.61 -38.97
C VAL A 149 6.20 -27.08 -39.65
N SER A 150 6.09 -28.37 -39.96
CA SER A 150 4.81 -28.93 -40.38
C SER A 150 3.75 -28.82 -39.27
N PRO A 151 2.46 -28.76 -39.62
CA PRO A 151 1.37 -28.74 -38.65
C PRO A 151 1.37 -29.94 -37.69
N GLN A 152 1.86 -31.10 -38.13
CA GLN A 152 1.98 -32.30 -37.29
C GLN A 152 3.07 -32.12 -36.25
N HIS A 153 4.26 -31.66 -36.65
CA HIS A 153 5.37 -31.41 -35.73
C HIS A 153 5.01 -30.31 -34.72
N ARG A 154 4.32 -29.25 -35.17
CA ARG A 154 3.83 -28.20 -34.29
C ARG A 154 2.93 -28.72 -33.16
N ARG A 155 1.97 -29.60 -33.46
CA ARG A 155 1.09 -30.19 -32.42
C ARG A 155 1.87 -30.98 -31.37
N LEU A 156 2.95 -31.65 -31.77
CA LEU A 156 3.83 -32.35 -30.81
C LEU A 156 4.55 -31.37 -29.88
N LEU A 157 5.02 -30.24 -30.43
CA LEU A 157 5.69 -29.19 -29.66
C LEU A 157 4.73 -28.47 -28.70
N GLU A 158 3.51 -28.16 -29.12
CA GLU A 158 2.47 -27.54 -28.27
C GLU A 158 2.07 -28.43 -27.08
N ASN A 159 2.11 -29.75 -27.26
CA ASN A 159 1.82 -30.71 -26.18
C ASN A 159 3.03 -30.99 -25.27
N SER A 160 4.21 -30.43 -25.58
CA SER A 160 5.41 -30.64 -24.77
C SER A 160 5.41 -29.72 -23.53
N SER A 161 6.12 -30.12 -22.48
CA SER A 161 6.31 -29.30 -21.27
C SER A 161 7.17 -28.04 -21.50
N TYR A 162 7.78 -27.91 -22.68
CA TYR A 162 8.68 -26.80 -23.04
C TYR A 162 7.96 -25.69 -23.81
N ASP A 163 6.62 -25.73 -23.91
CA ASP A 163 5.87 -24.67 -24.57
C ASP A 163 5.76 -23.42 -23.69
N PHE A 164 6.53 -22.40 -24.04
CA PHE A 164 6.52 -21.10 -23.38
C PHE A 164 5.22 -20.31 -23.56
N CYS A 165 4.36 -20.69 -24.52
CA CYS A 165 3.04 -20.08 -24.71
C CYS A 165 1.91 -20.84 -24.00
N GLN A 166 2.24 -21.79 -23.12
CA GLN A 166 1.23 -22.41 -22.25
C GLN A 166 0.53 -21.34 -21.42
N LYS A 167 -0.80 -21.41 -21.40
CA LYS A 167 -1.66 -20.45 -20.69
C LYS A 167 -1.27 -20.32 -19.22
N ASP A 168 -0.98 -21.44 -18.56
CA ASP A 168 -0.59 -21.45 -17.15
C ASP A 168 0.75 -20.73 -16.91
N LEU A 169 1.73 -20.91 -17.78
CA LEU A 169 3.02 -20.24 -17.67
C LEU A 169 2.91 -18.73 -17.90
N ILE A 170 2.11 -18.33 -18.91
CA ILE A 170 1.82 -16.91 -19.17
C ILE A 170 1.15 -16.29 -17.95
N LEU A 171 0.11 -16.94 -17.40
CA LEU A 171 -0.57 -16.46 -16.20
C LEU A 171 0.35 -16.44 -14.97
N MET A 172 1.26 -17.40 -14.83
CA MET A 172 2.26 -17.38 -13.76
C MET A 172 3.19 -16.17 -13.89
N SER A 173 3.71 -15.92 -15.10
CA SER A 173 4.61 -14.81 -15.38
C SER A 173 3.91 -13.47 -15.16
N ALA A 174 2.68 -13.32 -15.64
CA ALA A 174 1.88 -12.11 -15.52
C ALA A 174 1.55 -11.76 -14.06
N ARG A 175 1.26 -12.78 -13.25
CA ARG A 175 1.06 -12.62 -11.81
C ARG A 175 2.29 -12.09 -11.09
N GLY A 176 3.50 -12.45 -11.55
CA GLY A 176 4.77 -12.04 -10.95
C GLY A 176 4.75 -12.07 -9.42
N PHE A 177 4.84 -10.91 -8.78
CA PHE A 177 4.89 -10.78 -7.31
C PHE A 177 3.62 -11.29 -6.61
N THR A 178 2.46 -11.27 -7.27
CA THR A 178 1.21 -11.83 -6.73
C THR A 178 1.36 -13.31 -6.36
N ASN A 179 2.27 -14.05 -7.00
CA ASN A 179 2.57 -15.42 -6.61
C ASN A 179 3.15 -15.50 -5.19
N LEU A 180 4.09 -14.61 -4.84
CA LEU A 180 4.64 -14.54 -3.49
C LEU A 180 3.57 -14.08 -2.49
N PHE A 181 2.77 -13.07 -2.84
CA PHE A 181 1.65 -12.62 -2.01
C PHE A 181 0.70 -13.78 -1.67
N ARG A 182 0.31 -14.60 -2.67
CA ARG A 182 -0.53 -15.79 -2.45
C ARG A 182 0.12 -16.80 -1.51
N THR A 183 1.43 -17.00 -1.62
CA THR A 183 2.18 -17.86 -0.69
C THR A 183 2.15 -17.32 0.74
N LEU A 184 2.32 -16.01 0.93
CA LEU A 184 2.20 -15.37 2.25
C LEU A 184 0.80 -15.54 2.84
N VAL A 185 -0.24 -15.31 2.04
CA VAL A 185 -1.64 -15.51 2.44
C VAL A 185 -1.90 -16.97 2.82
N LYS A 186 -1.38 -17.95 2.07
CA LYS A 186 -1.51 -19.37 2.38
C LYS A 186 -0.78 -19.78 3.66
N ALA A 187 0.37 -19.17 3.94
CA ALA A 187 1.18 -19.49 5.12
C ALA A 187 0.51 -19.09 6.44
N LYS A 188 -0.41 -18.12 6.42
CA LYS A 188 -1.18 -17.63 7.60
C LYS A 188 -0.31 -17.29 8.81
N LYS A 189 0.94 -16.90 8.57
CA LYS A 189 1.86 -16.46 9.62
C LYS A 189 1.51 -15.03 10.08
N PRO A 190 1.85 -14.65 11.31
CA PRO A 190 1.65 -13.29 11.80
C PRO A 190 2.32 -12.26 10.89
N LEU A 191 1.56 -11.27 10.46
CA LEU A 191 2.03 -10.16 9.65
C LEU A 191 2.24 -8.93 10.54
N VAL A 192 3.46 -8.42 10.54
CA VAL A 192 3.89 -7.33 11.41
C VAL A 192 4.17 -6.09 10.56
N GLY A 193 3.65 -4.94 11.00
CA GLY A 193 3.87 -3.66 10.32
C GLY A 193 3.95 -2.51 11.31
N HIS A 194 4.35 -1.32 10.84
CA HIS A 194 4.38 -0.11 11.66
C HIS A 194 3.50 0.93 11.01
N ASN A 195 2.37 1.26 11.64
CA ASN A 195 1.36 2.14 11.04
C ASN A 195 0.86 1.63 9.69
N MET A 196 0.50 0.34 9.64
CA MET A 196 0.41 -0.42 8.41
C MET A 196 -0.93 -0.32 7.67
N PHE A 197 -1.81 0.62 8.05
CA PHE A 197 -3.14 0.73 7.44
C PHE A 197 -3.08 0.96 5.93
N MET A 198 -2.22 1.89 5.48
CA MET A 198 -2.03 2.15 4.04
C MET A 198 -1.38 0.97 3.34
N ASP A 199 -0.46 0.27 4.00
CA ASP A 199 0.16 -0.95 3.44
C ASP A 199 -0.89 -2.02 3.19
N LEU A 200 -1.84 -2.22 4.11
CA LEU A 200 -2.93 -3.17 3.96
C LEU A 200 -3.89 -2.78 2.82
N MET A 201 -4.20 -1.49 2.67
CA MET A 201 -5.01 -1.01 1.56
C MET A 201 -4.34 -1.30 0.21
N HIS A 202 -3.04 -1.01 0.09
CA HIS A 202 -2.28 -1.31 -1.13
C HIS A 202 -2.13 -2.81 -1.38
N LEU A 203 -1.88 -3.62 -0.34
CA LEU A 203 -1.81 -5.08 -0.47
C LEU A 203 -3.13 -5.66 -0.98
N HIS A 204 -4.26 -5.16 -0.48
CA HIS A 204 -5.59 -5.56 -0.91
C HIS A 204 -5.83 -5.18 -2.38
N ASP A 205 -5.72 -3.88 -2.71
CA ASP A 205 -6.01 -3.34 -4.04
C ASP A 205 -5.15 -3.96 -5.16
N LYS A 206 -3.85 -4.10 -4.89
CA LYS A 206 -2.86 -4.49 -5.90
C LYS A 206 -2.72 -5.99 -6.11
N PHE A 207 -2.94 -6.81 -5.09
CA PHE A 207 -2.68 -8.26 -5.18
C PHE A 207 -3.89 -9.15 -4.91
N TYR A 208 -4.96 -8.62 -4.31
CA TYR A 208 -6.18 -9.38 -4.04
C TYR A 208 -7.33 -8.91 -4.92
N LYS A 209 -7.96 -7.78 -4.60
CA LYS A 209 -9.15 -7.25 -5.29
C LYS A 209 -9.17 -5.72 -5.13
N PRO A 210 -9.86 -4.98 -6.00
CA PRO A 210 -10.14 -3.56 -5.75
C PRO A 210 -10.74 -3.36 -4.35
N LEU A 211 -10.39 -2.23 -3.72
CA LEU A 211 -10.94 -1.89 -2.40
C LEU A 211 -12.48 -1.89 -2.45
N PRO A 212 -13.17 -2.57 -1.51
CA PRO A 212 -14.61 -2.62 -1.50
C PRO A 212 -15.20 -1.29 -1.01
N GLU A 213 -16.43 -0.99 -1.41
CA GLU A 213 -17.16 0.19 -0.92
C GLU A 213 -17.50 0.07 0.57
N SER A 214 -17.69 -1.16 1.06
CA SER A 214 -18.02 -1.43 2.46
C SER A 214 -16.75 -1.56 3.31
N TYR A 215 -16.66 -0.71 4.34
CA TYR A 215 -15.63 -0.79 5.37
C TYR A 215 -15.59 -2.17 6.06
N GLU A 216 -16.75 -2.74 6.38
CA GLU A 216 -16.84 -4.05 7.02
C GLU A 216 -16.38 -5.18 6.08
N GLU A 217 -16.63 -5.05 4.79
CA GLU A 217 -16.09 -5.99 3.81
C GLU A 217 -14.57 -5.89 3.71
N PHE A 218 -14.01 -4.69 3.72
CA PHE A 218 -12.56 -4.50 3.76
C PHE A 218 -11.94 -5.17 4.99
N LYS A 219 -12.53 -4.98 6.19
CA LYS A 219 -12.07 -5.63 7.42
C LYS A 219 -12.08 -7.16 7.31
N ARG A 220 -13.21 -7.74 6.89
CA ARG A 220 -13.33 -9.19 6.69
C ARG A 220 -12.32 -9.71 5.68
N ASN A 221 -12.15 -9.03 4.55
CA ASN A 221 -11.19 -9.41 3.52
C ASN A 221 -9.77 -9.43 4.07
N ILE A 222 -9.33 -8.36 4.74
CA ILE A 222 -7.99 -8.29 5.33
C ILE A 222 -7.79 -9.36 6.41
N HIS A 223 -8.76 -9.55 7.31
CA HIS A 223 -8.65 -10.57 8.36
C HIS A 223 -8.60 -11.99 7.79
N ASN A 224 -9.36 -12.27 6.73
CA ASN A 224 -9.29 -13.54 6.02
C ASN A 224 -7.93 -13.74 5.35
N LEU A 225 -7.34 -12.69 4.76
CA LEU A 225 -6.01 -12.76 4.14
C LEU A 225 -4.92 -12.99 5.20
N PHE A 226 -4.96 -12.20 6.28
CA PHE A 226 -3.98 -12.17 7.36
C PHE A 226 -4.70 -12.24 8.73
N PRO A 227 -4.87 -13.44 9.30
CA PRO A 227 -5.64 -13.60 10.55
C PRO A 227 -4.99 -13.01 11.80
N VAL A 228 -3.67 -12.81 11.75
CA VAL A 228 -2.88 -12.25 12.85
C VAL A 228 -2.09 -11.07 12.33
N LEU A 229 -2.60 -9.86 12.57
CA LEU A 229 -1.92 -8.60 12.30
C LEU A 229 -1.35 -8.01 13.59
N ILE A 230 -0.15 -7.45 13.52
CA ILE A 230 0.47 -6.76 14.64
C ILE A 230 1.03 -5.42 14.17
N ASP A 231 0.38 -4.32 14.56
CA ASP A 231 0.89 -2.98 14.30
C ASP A 231 1.75 -2.52 15.48
N THR A 232 3.06 -2.46 15.24
CA THR A 232 4.03 -2.05 16.25
C THR A 232 3.77 -0.65 16.78
N LYS A 233 3.17 0.26 16.00
CA LYS A 233 2.81 1.60 16.49
C LYS A 233 1.72 1.55 17.56
N THR A 234 0.77 0.63 17.44
CA THR A 234 -0.25 0.41 18.47
C THR A 234 0.37 -0.16 19.73
N VAL A 235 1.21 -1.18 19.58
CA VAL A 235 1.94 -1.86 20.68
C VAL A 235 2.80 -0.86 21.46
N THR A 236 3.67 -0.12 20.75
CA THR A 236 4.57 0.85 21.37
C THR A 236 3.80 1.98 22.04
N LYS A 237 2.74 2.51 21.42
CA LYS A 237 1.93 3.57 22.04
C LYS A 237 1.33 3.17 23.40
N SER A 238 1.01 1.88 23.60
CA SER A 238 0.55 1.37 24.90
C SER A 238 1.71 1.24 25.89
N ILE A 239 2.79 0.57 25.47
CA ILE A 239 4.01 0.38 26.27
C ILE A 239 4.57 1.72 26.78
N TRP A 240 4.58 2.76 25.95
CA TRP A 240 5.13 4.07 26.34
C TRP A 240 4.36 4.72 27.49
N LYS A 241 3.05 4.45 27.61
CA LYS A 241 2.25 4.94 28.74
C LYS A 241 2.60 4.20 30.03
N GLN A 242 2.91 2.90 29.92
CA GLN A 242 3.19 2.03 31.07
C GLN A 242 4.66 2.11 31.53
N CYS A 243 5.58 2.42 30.62
CA CYS A 243 7.03 2.34 30.85
C CYS A 243 7.73 3.70 30.95
N LEU A 244 7.01 4.82 30.83
CA LEU A 244 7.56 6.19 30.91
C LEU A 244 8.72 6.47 29.91
N PHE A 245 8.71 5.82 28.76
CA PHE A 245 9.76 6.01 27.75
C PHE A 245 9.75 7.42 27.12
N PRO A 246 10.92 7.91 26.65
CA PRO A 246 10.98 9.10 25.81
C PRO A 246 10.05 8.93 24.60
N ARG A 247 9.29 9.99 24.28
CA ARG A 247 8.39 9.96 23.11
C ARG A 247 9.22 9.83 21.85
N ALA A 248 8.98 8.75 21.11
CA ALA A 248 9.51 8.54 19.78
C ALA A 248 8.42 8.84 18.73
N SER A 249 8.82 9.50 17.64
CA SER A 249 7.92 10.01 16.60
C SER A 249 7.83 9.09 15.38
N ASN A 250 8.87 8.29 15.14
CA ASN A 250 9.02 7.40 13.99
C ASN A 250 9.64 6.05 14.40
N LEU A 251 9.61 5.08 13.48
CA LEU A 251 10.08 3.71 13.71
C LEU A 251 11.58 3.64 14.09
N LEU A 252 12.41 4.46 13.46
CA LEU A 252 13.86 4.49 13.73
C LEU A 252 14.17 4.98 15.15
N GLU A 253 13.50 6.05 15.59
CA GLU A 253 13.59 6.56 16.96
C GLU A 253 13.10 5.52 17.97
N VAL A 254 11.97 4.87 17.68
CA VAL A 254 11.43 3.78 18.51
C VAL A 254 12.46 2.67 18.67
N CYS A 255 13.07 2.21 17.57
CA CYS A 255 14.11 1.20 17.59
C CYS A 255 15.34 1.67 18.38
N THR A 256 15.78 2.92 18.16
CA THR A 256 16.94 3.50 18.86
C THR A 256 16.71 3.58 20.36
N VAL A 257 15.52 3.98 20.80
CA VAL A 257 15.16 4.03 22.24
C VAL A 257 15.17 2.63 22.84
N LEU A 258 14.53 1.64 22.19
CA LEU A 258 14.50 0.25 22.67
C LEU A 258 15.88 -0.43 22.66
N CYS A 259 16.77 0.00 21.77
CA CYS A 259 18.14 -0.50 21.66
C CYS A 259 19.15 0.31 22.51
N SER A 260 18.75 1.40 23.16
CA SER A 260 19.66 2.25 23.93
C SER A 260 20.09 1.58 25.25
N SER A 261 21.34 1.83 25.65
CA SER A 261 22.02 1.15 26.76
C SER A 261 21.37 1.34 28.13
N ARG A 262 20.50 2.34 28.34
CA ARG A 262 19.71 2.45 29.58
C ARG A 262 18.70 1.32 29.79
N LEU A 263 18.45 0.53 28.74
CA LEU A 263 17.62 -0.68 28.76
C LEU A 263 18.43 -1.96 28.47
N ASN A 264 19.69 -1.84 28.06
CA ASN A 264 20.48 -2.94 27.49
C ASN A 264 22.00 -2.66 27.52
N PRO A 265 22.73 -2.93 28.62
CA PRO A 265 24.15 -3.22 28.50
C PRO A 265 24.44 -4.72 28.61
N GLU A 266 23.74 -5.44 29.50
CA GLU A 266 24.04 -6.83 29.87
C GLU A 266 22.77 -7.56 30.37
N ASP A 267 21.64 -7.44 29.65
CA ASP A 267 20.53 -8.36 29.87
C ASP A 267 20.69 -9.57 28.93
N PRO A 268 21.19 -10.72 29.43
CA PRO A 268 21.32 -11.93 28.61
C PRO A 268 19.97 -12.45 28.08
N MET A 269 18.85 -11.88 28.52
CA MET A 269 17.50 -12.33 28.16
C MET A 269 16.88 -11.57 26.97
N CYS A 270 17.48 -10.49 26.45
CA CYS A 270 16.91 -9.77 25.30
C CYS A 270 17.07 -10.59 23.99
N PRO A 271 16.07 -10.64 23.09
CA PRO A 271 16.17 -11.42 21.86
C PRO A 271 17.36 -10.98 21.00
N VAL A 272 18.19 -11.96 20.64
CA VAL A 272 19.31 -11.78 19.71
C VAL A 272 18.77 -11.84 18.30
N ILE A 273 19.00 -10.80 17.51
CA ILE A 273 18.49 -10.69 16.14
C ILE A 273 19.69 -10.49 15.22
N ALA A 274 19.96 -11.48 14.38
CA ALA A 274 21.04 -11.46 13.41
C ALA A 274 20.47 -11.50 11.98
N PHE A 275 21.16 -10.87 11.04
CA PHE A 275 20.86 -11.05 9.63
C PHE A 275 21.42 -12.39 9.14
N ALA A 276 20.70 -13.01 8.21
CA ALA A 276 21.22 -14.11 7.42
C ALA A 276 22.42 -13.65 6.57
N SER A 277 23.26 -14.60 6.14
CA SER A 277 24.49 -14.31 5.40
C SER A 277 24.25 -13.57 4.08
N ASP A 278 23.12 -13.82 3.42
CA ASP A 278 22.69 -13.14 2.18
C ASP A 278 22.19 -11.70 2.41
N CYS A 279 21.99 -11.30 3.67
CA CYS A 279 21.50 -9.99 4.09
C CYS A 279 22.55 -9.17 4.85
N SER A 280 23.83 -9.53 4.76
CA SER A 280 24.93 -8.90 5.50
C SER A 280 25.03 -7.38 5.31
N ARG A 281 24.60 -6.86 4.14
CA ARG A 281 24.58 -5.42 3.86
C ARG A 281 23.87 -4.60 4.94
N TYR A 282 22.82 -5.16 5.54
CA TYR A 282 22.03 -4.47 6.57
C TYR A 282 22.63 -4.59 7.98
N ALA A 283 23.52 -5.57 8.19
CA ALA A 283 24.33 -5.66 9.40
C ALA A 283 25.45 -4.59 9.37
N GLU A 284 26.07 -4.39 8.21
CA GLU A 284 27.19 -3.47 8.02
C GLU A 284 26.74 -2.01 7.90
N LYS A 285 25.64 -1.76 7.19
CA LYS A 285 25.16 -0.41 6.88
C LYS A 285 23.68 -0.26 7.22
N LYS A 286 23.37 0.74 8.04
CA LYS A 286 21.98 1.15 8.29
C LYS A 286 21.39 1.80 7.04
N SER A 287 20.21 1.35 6.63
CA SER A 287 19.48 1.86 5.45
C SER A 287 18.05 2.29 5.81
N PRO A 288 17.87 3.28 6.70
CA PRO A 288 16.53 3.74 7.07
C PRO A 288 15.77 4.21 5.83
N HIS A 289 14.45 3.99 5.81
CA HIS A 289 13.55 4.33 4.70
C HIS A 289 13.69 3.47 3.44
N GLU A 290 14.53 2.43 3.47
CA GLU A 290 14.45 1.32 2.53
C GLU A 290 13.44 0.28 3.06
N ALA A 291 12.47 -0.13 2.24
CA ALA A 291 11.32 -0.90 2.71
C ALA A 291 11.68 -2.24 3.41
N GLY A 292 12.72 -2.94 2.94
CA GLY A 292 13.22 -4.16 3.56
C GLY A 292 13.89 -3.91 4.91
N TYR A 293 14.66 -2.83 5.02
CA TYR A 293 15.29 -2.43 6.27
C TYR A 293 14.24 -2.00 7.30
N ASP A 294 13.26 -1.19 6.89
CA ASP A 294 12.16 -0.77 7.76
C ASP A 294 11.29 -1.98 8.20
N ALA A 295 11.10 -2.99 7.35
CA ALA A 295 10.43 -4.24 7.73
C ALA A 295 11.24 -5.01 8.80
N PHE A 296 12.57 -5.04 8.68
CA PHE A 296 13.45 -5.59 9.72
C PHE A 296 13.37 -4.80 11.03
N LEU A 297 13.42 -3.46 10.97
CA LEU A 297 13.29 -2.63 12.16
C LEU A 297 11.94 -2.88 12.85
N CYS A 298 10.87 -3.01 12.07
CA CYS A 298 9.54 -3.31 12.57
C CYS A 298 9.50 -4.64 13.36
N GLY A 299 10.01 -5.72 12.78
CA GLY A 299 10.08 -7.01 13.49
C GLY A 299 10.96 -6.96 14.73
N SER A 300 12.08 -6.23 14.67
CA SER A 300 12.99 -6.05 15.82
C SER A 300 12.33 -5.28 16.97
N VAL A 301 11.61 -4.20 16.64
CA VAL A 301 10.82 -3.41 17.59
C VAL A 301 9.75 -4.29 18.24
N LEU A 302 9.07 -5.14 17.46
CA LEU A 302 8.07 -6.05 18.00
C LEU A 302 8.68 -7.01 19.03
N LEU A 303 9.74 -7.73 18.65
CA LEU A 303 10.35 -8.74 19.52
C LEU A 303 10.85 -8.13 20.83
N LYS A 304 11.54 -6.99 20.76
CA LYS A 304 12.00 -6.27 21.96
C LYS A 304 10.83 -5.75 22.80
N SER A 305 9.77 -5.24 22.17
CA SER A 305 8.57 -4.77 22.87
C SER A 305 7.84 -5.92 23.57
N ALA A 306 7.69 -7.07 22.90
CA ALA A 306 7.05 -8.24 23.45
C ALA A 306 7.86 -8.82 24.62
N HIS A 307 9.18 -8.86 24.48
CA HIS A 307 10.08 -9.26 25.55
C HIS A 307 9.91 -8.38 26.79
N LEU A 308 9.95 -7.05 26.63
CA LEU A 308 9.74 -6.11 27.74
C LEU A 308 8.39 -6.29 28.44
N LEU A 309 7.32 -6.56 27.68
CA LEU A 309 6.00 -6.86 28.24
C LEU A 309 6.01 -8.18 29.03
N LEU A 310 6.67 -9.21 28.49
CA LEU A 310 6.78 -10.50 29.14
C LEU A 310 7.53 -10.40 30.47
N CYS A 311 8.67 -9.71 30.50
CA CYS A 311 9.46 -9.48 31.73
C CYS A 311 8.66 -8.79 32.83
N ARG A 312 7.68 -7.96 32.49
CA ARG A 312 6.83 -7.27 33.47
C ARG A 312 5.65 -8.12 33.95
N SER A 313 5.21 -9.06 33.14
CA SER A 313 4.07 -9.93 33.46
C SER A 313 4.45 -11.12 34.35
N THR A 314 5.74 -11.40 34.49
CA THR A 314 6.27 -12.52 35.28
C THR A 314 7.03 -11.97 36.49
N ASP A 315 6.44 -12.07 37.68
CA ASP A 315 7.09 -11.68 38.95
C ASP A 315 8.25 -12.64 39.33
N ASP A 316 8.17 -13.89 38.88
CA ASP A 316 9.26 -14.87 38.95
C ASP A 316 10.05 -14.86 37.63
N GLY A 317 11.38 -14.75 37.75
CA GLY A 317 12.32 -14.54 36.65
C GLY A 317 11.95 -15.20 35.32
N VAL A 318 11.95 -14.39 34.26
CA VAL A 318 11.69 -14.82 32.88
C VAL A 318 12.50 -16.09 32.59
N LYS A 319 11.82 -17.15 32.14
CA LYS A 319 12.48 -18.37 31.67
C LYS A 319 13.59 -17.99 30.69
N ALA A 320 14.73 -18.67 30.80
CA ALA A 320 15.98 -18.33 30.11
C ALA A 320 15.84 -18.11 28.59
N ASP A 321 14.76 -18.58 27.95
CA ASP A 321 14.52 -18.36 26.53
C ASP A 321 13.01 -18.35 26.19
N PRO A 322 12.38 -17.17 26.04
CA PRO A 322 10.97 -17.10 25.71
C PRO A 322 10.69 -17.58 24.28
N SER A 323 9.64 -18.39 24.11
CA SER A 323 9.15 -18.77 22.79
C SER A 323 8.29 -17.65 22.18
N PHE A 324 8.20 -17.63 20.85
CA PHE A 324 7.34 -16.66 20.16
C PHE A 324 5.86 -16.81 20.55
N SER A 325 5.40 -18.00 20.95
CA SER A 325 4.02 -18.18 21.44
C SER A 325 3.78 -17.45 22.76
N GLN A 326 4.78 -17.36 23.64
CA GLN A 326 4.70 -16.56 24.88
C GLN A 326 4.69 -15.05 24.57
N TYR A 327 5.43 -14.62 23.54
CA TYR A 327 5.29 -13.25 23.04
C TYR A 327 3.89 -12.99 22.49
N LEU A 328 3.31 -13.91 21.73
CA LEU A 328 1.94 -13.76 21.24
C LEU A 328 0.91 -13.68 22.39
N SER A 329 1.10 -14.42 23.48
CA SER A 329 0.17 -14.34 24.61
C SER A 329 0.17 -12.98 25.30
N VAL A 330 1.34 -12.37 25.51
CA VAL A 330 1.40 -11.00 26.09
C VAL A 330 0.98 -9.92 25.09
N LEU A 331 1.05 -10.22 23.79
CA LEU A 331 0.56 -9.35 22.73
C LEU A 331 -0.93 -9.51 22.41
N ALA A 332 -1.64 -10.44 23.06
CA ALA A 332 -3.01 -10.83 22.70
C ALA A 332 -3.96 -9.63 22.59
N GLU A 333 -3.84 -8.65 23.48
CA GLU A 333 -4.69 -7.46 23.47
C GLU A 333 -4.43 -6.51 22.28
N TYR A 334 -3.31 -6.66 21.58
CA TYR A 334 -2.90 -5.81 20.46
C TYR A 334 -3.09 -6.48 19.09
N LEU A 335 -3.36 -7.79 19.07
CA LEU A 335 -3.58 -8.52 17.83
C LEU A 335 -4.75 -7.92 17.05
N ASN A 336 -4.57 -7.82 15.73
CA ASN A 336 -5.54 -7.29 14.79
C ASN A 336 -5.96 -5.82 15.01
N LYS A 337 -5.25 -5.09 15.88
CA LYS A 337 -5.47 -3.65 16.12
C LYS A 337 -4.45 -2.80 15.38
N VAL A 338 -4.82 -2.32 14.19
CA VAL A 338 -3.96 -1.50 13.33
C VAL A 338 -4.12 -0.03 13.68
N ASN A 339 -3.02 0.71 13.77
CA ASN A 339 -3.07 2.12 14.18
C ASN A 339 -3.79 2.97 13.12
N PHE A 340 -4.75 3.79 13.55
CA PHE A 340 -5.46 4.72 12.68
C PHE A 340 -5.07 6.15 13.01
N ILE A 341 -4.30 6.77 12.12
CA ILE A 341 -3.81 8.15 12.30
C ILE A 341 -4.97 9.12 12.07
N ARG A 342 -5.12 10.09 12.99
CA ARG A 342 -6.07 11.21 12.86
C ARG A 342 -7.55 10.80 12.73
N GLY A 343 -7.90 9.59 13.16
CA GLY A 343 -9.29 9.15 13.29
C GLY A 343 -9.87 9.26 14.70
N GLY A 344 -11.19 9.14 14.81
CA GLY A 344 -11.93 9.16 16.09
C GLY A 344 -11.70 7.96 16.98
N VAL A 345 -11.06 6.94 16.42
CA VAL A 345 -10.55 5.76 17.09
C VAL A 345 -9.03 5.75 17.00
N SER A 346 -8.37 5.19 18.02
CA SER A 346 -6.91 5.08 18.01
C SER A 346 -6.39 3.96 17.10
N SER A 347 -7.24 2.98 16.81
CA SER A 347 -6.91 1.78 16.06
C SER A 347 -8.16 1.16 15.46
N ILE A 348 -8.00 0.48 14.34
CA ILE A 348 -9.02 -0.36 13.69
C ILE A 348 -8.82 -1.81 14.14
N ASN A 349 -9.88 -2.47 14.57
CA ASN A 349 -9.90 -3.87 14.99
C ASN A 349 -10.37 -4.76 13.83
N PHE A 350 -9.45 -5.46 13.17
CA PHE A 350 -9.77 -6.31 12.02
C PHE A 350 -10.48 -7.61 12.38
N SER A 351 -10.41 -8.07 13.64
CA SER A 351 -11.07 -9.30 14.10
C SER A 351 -12.43 -9.07 14.77
N GLY A 352 -12.91 -7.81 14.85
CA GLY A 352 -14.17 -7.52 15.51
C GLY A 352 -14.58 -6.06 15.43
N GLU A 353 -15.39 -5.63 16.38
CA GLU A 353 -15.88 -4.25 16.44
C GLU A 353 -14.79 -3.25 16.82
N ASP A 354 -14.91 -2.05 16.26
CA ASP A 354 -14.04 -0.94 16.60
C ASP A 354 -14.47 -0.31 17.94
N ALA A 355 -13.50 0.28 18.63
CA ALA A 355 -13.83 1.07 19.82
C ALA A 355 -14.75 2.24 19.43
N PRO A 356 -15.70 2.65 20.30
CA PRO A 356 -16.57 3.76 19.99
C PRO A 356 -15.78 5.05 19.73
N CYS A 357 -16.14 5.76 18.65
CA CYS A 357 -15.52 7.01 18.26
C CYS A 357 -15.64 8.06 19.38
N GLN A 358 -14.51 8.61 19.81
CA GLN A 358 -14.46 9.71 20.78
C GLN A 358 -13.95 10.98 20.10
N HIS A 359 -14.68 11.47 19.10
CA HIS A 359 -14.32 12.73 18.46
C HIS A 359 -14.69 13.91 19.35
N PRO A 360 -13.74 14.79 19.71
CA PRO A 360 -14.14 16.11 20.15
C PRO A 360 -14.83 16.83 18.98
N PRO A 361 -15.82 17.70 19.25
CA PRO A 361 -16.58 18.37 18.20
C PRO A 361 -15.65 19.17 17.28
N ALA A 362 -15.91 19.12 15.97
CA ALA A 362 -15.16 19.90 14.99
C ALA A 362 -15.21 21.39 15.33
N LEU A 363 -14.14 22.11 15.01
CA LEU A 363 -14.06 23.56 15.18
C LEU A 363 -14.20 24.26 13.85
N VAL A 364 -14.66 25.51 13.88
CA VAL A 364 -14.67 26.42 12.72
C VAL A 364 -13.88 27.66 13.06
N VAL A 365 -12.99 28.03 12.16
CA VAL A 365 -12.26 29.30 12.15
C VAL A 365 -12.97 30.24 11.18
N HIS A 366 -13.38 31.40 11.68
CA HIS A 366 -13.84 32.51 10.87
C HIS A 366 -12.71 33.52 10.71
N VAL A 367 -12.35 33.84 9.48
CA VAL A 367 -11.36 34.85 9.15
C VAL A 367 -12.03 36.22 9.02
N ARG A 368 -11.48 37.23 9.70
CA ARG A 368 -11.95 38.61 9.71
C ARG A 368 -10.84 39.53 9.19
N GLY A 369 -11.17 40.30 8.15
CA GLY A 369 -10.28 41.35 7.62
C GLY A 369 -9.05 40.87 6.84
N LEU A 370 -8.82 39.56 6.71
CA LEU A 370 -7.72 38.96 5.94
C LEU A 370 -8.26 38.09 4.80
N PRO A 371 -8.53 38.64 3.61
CA PRO A 371 -8.94 37.85 2.47
C PRO A 371 -7.76 36.99 1.94
N GLY A 372 -8.06 35.77 1.50
CA GLY A 372 -7.09 34.95 0.75
C GLY A 372 -6.21 34.02 1.58
N LEU A 373 -6.50 33.82 2.88
CA LEU A 373 -5.83 32.77 3.64
C LEU A 373 -6.13 31.39 3.02
N ASN A 374 -5.11 30.53 2.98
CA ASN A 374 -5.25 29.15 2.55
C ASN A 374 -5.15 28.17 3.73
N GLU A 375 -5.52 26.91 3.49
CA GLU A 375 -5.52 25.85 4.52
C GLU A 375 -4.14 25.68 5.18
N ARG A 376 -3.05 25.86 4.43
CA ARG A 376 -1.67 25.70 4.93
C ARG A 376 -1.30 26.79 5.92
N GLN A 377 -1.70 28.04 5.68
CA GLN A 377 -1.46 29.16 6.60
C GLN A 377 -2.24 28.98 7.90
N ILE A 378 -3.51 28.60 7.81
CA ILE A 378 -4.32 28.27 8.99
C ILE A 378 -3.69 27.09 9.76
N TYR A 379 -3.26 26.04 9.06
CA TYR A 379 -2.56 24.92 9.70
C TYR A 379 -1.31 25.37 10.47
N GLN A 380 -0.50 26.26 9.89
CA GLN A 380 0.71 26.77 10.53
C GLN A 380 0.42 27.54 11.81
N GLU A 381 -0.63 28.38 11.80
CA GLU A 381 -1.07 29.16 12.97
C GLU A 381 -1.44 28.25 14.16
N PHE A 382 -2.23 27.21 13.91
CA PHE A 382 -2.68 26.31 14.98
C PHE A 382 -1.67 25.20 15.35
N LYS A 383 -0.59 25.02 14.56
CA LYS A 383 0.36 23.91 14.69
C LYS A 383 0.98 23.79 16.09
N ALA A 384 1.25 24.93 16.73
CA ALA A 384 1.85 24.98 18.07
C ALA A 384 0.90 24.46 19.17
N LEU A 385 -0.42 24.62 18.97
CA LEU A 385 -1.43 24.26 19.95
C LEU A 385 -1.87 22.82 19.82
N CYS A 386 -2.16 22.41 18.58
CA CYS A 386 -2.48 21.04 18.25
C CYS A 386 -2.25 20.78 16.75
N ARG A 387 -2.04 19.50 16.41
CA ARG A 387 -2.14 19.06 15.02
C ARG A 387 -3.62 18.95 14.65
N PHE A 388 -4.07 19.90 13.83
CA PHE A 388 -5.39 19.88 13.21
C PHE A 388 -5.28 19.47 11.74
N ASP A 389 -6.30 18.79 11.25
CA ASP A 389 -6.62 18.74 9.83
C ASP A 389 -7.48 19.94 9.49
N VAL A 390 -7.08 20.69 8.47
CA VAL A 390 -7.71 21.95 8.08
C VAL A 390 -8.35 21.74 6.71
N ARG A 391 -9.64 22.08 6.59
CA ARG A 391 -10.34 22.11 5.31
C ARG A 391 -11.10 23.41 5.15
N GLN A 392 -10.99 24.02 3.98
CA GLN A 392 -11.73 25.22 3.64
C GLN A 392 -13.21 24.89 3.41
N LEU A 393 -14.10 25.60 4.10
CA LEU A 393 -15.54 25.53 3.91
C LEU A 393 -16.05 26.60 2.93
N SER A 394 -15.48 27.80 3.04
CA SER A 394 -15.79 28.95 2.21
C SER A 394 -14.60 29.90 2.19
N LYS A 395 -14.68 30.99 1.42
CA LYS A 395 -13.61 31.97 1.27
C LYS A 395 -13.00 32.44 2.61
N ASN A 396 -13.83 32.55 3.66
CA ASN A 396 -13.42 33.06 4.98
C ASN A 396 -13.68 32.07 6.14
N GLN A 397 -13.94 30.78 5.85
CA GLN A 397 -14.22 29.79 6.88
C GLN A 397 -13.45 28.49 6.66
N PHE A 398 -12.91 27.96 7.75
CA PHE A 398 -12.14 26.72 7.77
C PHE A 398 -12.66 25.80 8.87
N ILE A 399 -12.81 24.51 8.59
CA ILE A 399 -13.00 23.49 9.63
C ILE A 399 -11.64 23.04 10.12
N LEU A 400 -11.52 22.92 11.45
CA LEU A 400 -10.43 22.22 12.10
C LEU A 400 -10.96 20.93 12.71
N LEU A 401 -10.33 19.81 12.37
CA LEU A 401 -10.57 18.51 12.98
C LEU A 401 -9.31 18.05 13.71
N SER A 402 -9.46 17.51 14.92
CA SER A 402 -8.35 16.89 15.62
C SER A 402 -8.87 15.82 16.58
N ASN A 403 -8.06 14.79 16.80
CA ASN A 403 -8.40 13.69 17.71
C ASN A 403 -8.43 14.14 19.17
N LYS A 404 -7.65 15.17 19.50
CA LYS A 404 -7.55 15.75 20.84
C LYS A 404 -7.16 17.20 20.72
N PHE A 405 -7.94 18.12 21.26
CA PHE A 405 -7.50 19.48 21.45
C PHE A 405 -7.86 19.95 22.86
N LYS A 406 -7.03 20.82 23.42
CA LYS A 406 -7.33 21.44 24.71
C LYS A 406 -8.40 22.51 24.48
N GLN A 407 -9.38 22.62 25.39
CA GLN A 407 -10.39 23.70 25.34
C GLN A 407 -9.78 25.11 25.35
N LEU A 408 -8.51 25.23 25.74
CA LEU A 408 -7.71 26.46 25.67
C LEU A 408 -7.73 27.12 24.28
N VAL A 409 -7.77 26.34 23.19
CA VAL A 409 -7.81 26.89 21.81
C VAL A 409 -9.01 27.85 21.62
N LEU A 410 -10.16 27.54 22.22
CA LEU A 410 -11.34 28.40 22.15
C LEU A 410 -11.22 29.67 23.01
N ARG A 411 -10.42 29.61 24.08
CA ARG A 411 -10.17 30.77 24.95
C ARG A 411 -9.17 31.72 24.30
N ASP A 412 -8.06 31.19 23.80
CA ASP A 412 -6.95 31.96 23.22
C ASP A 412 -7.40 32.73 21.97
N TYR A 413 -8.28 32.11 21.15
CA TYR A 413 -8.81 32.73 19.92
C TYR A 413 -10.16 33.42 20.10
N LYS A 414 -10.61 33.64 21.34
CA LYS A 414 -11.84 34.42 21.59
C LYS A 414 -11.61 35.92 21.33
N GLN A 415 -10.39 36.40 21.60
CA GLN A 415 -10.00 37.82 21.48
C GLN A 415 -9.03 38.08 20.33
N HIS A 416 -8.72 37.07 19.51
CA HIS A 416 -7.78 37.23 18.42
C HIS A 416 -8.34 38.17 17.33
N PRO A 417 -7.56 39.15 16.84
CA PRO A 417 -8.07 40.25 15.99
C PRO A 417 -8.63 39.77 14.65
N HIS A 418 -8.04 38.71 14.10
CA HIS A 418 -8.31 38.27 12.73
C HIS A 418 -8.96 36.90 12.60
N LEU A 419 -8.96 36.10 13.66
CA LEU A 419 -9.38 34.69 13.61
C LEU A 419 -10.30 34.45 14.79
N ARG A 420 -11.49 33.93 14.53
CA ARG A 420 -12.43 33.55 15.58
C ARG A 420 -12.71 32.07 15.50
N VAL A 421 -12.43 31.35 16.57
CA VAL A 421 -12.67 29.90 16.65
C VAL A 421 -13.96 29.62 17.39
N SER A 422 -14.76 28.68 16.90
CA SER A 422 -16.00 28.22 17.54
C SER A 422 -16.30 26.77 17.21
N PHE A 423 -17.27 26.14 17.88
CA PHE A 423 -17.71 24.79 17.52
C PHE A 423 -18.47 24.77 16.20
N TYR A 424 -18.20 23.77 15.37
CA TYR A 424 -18.97 23.50 14.16
C TYR A 424 -20.41 23.16 14.52
N ARG A 425 -21.37 23.82 13.85
CA ARG A 425 -22.80 23.54 13.93
C ARG A 425 -23.32 23.39 12.52
N HIS A 426 -23.80 22.20 12.17
CA HIS A 426 -24.20 21.87 10.81
C HIS A 426 -25.18 22.90 10.21
N TRP A 427 -26.20 23.29 10.98
CA TRP A 427 -27.22 24.25 10.53
C TRP A 427 -26.74 25.70 10.36
N ARG A 428 -25.63 26.10 10.99
CA ARG A 428 -25.06 27.46 10.84
C ARG A 428 -23.94 27.53 9.82
N HIS A 429 -23.19 26.45 9.67
CA HIS A 429 -21.89 26.47 9.00
C HIS A 429 -21.87 25.63 7.71
N SER A 430 -22.84 24.74 7.50
CA SER A 430 -22.95 24.00 6.24
C SER A 430 -23.31 24.95 5.10
N PRO A 431 -22.51 25.03 4.02
CA PRO A 431 -22.82 25.86 2.85
C PRO A 431 -24.17 25.50 2.23
N SER A 432 -24.48 24.20 2.16
CA SER A 432 -25.74 23.69 1.58
C SER A 432 -26.94 24.11 2.41
N VAL A 433 -26.85 24.05 3.74
CA VAL A 433 -27.95 24.46 4.62
C VAL A 433 -28.12 25.98 4.62
N ASN A 434 -27.03 26.75 4.65
CA ASN A 434 -27.11 28.20 4.56
C ASN A 434 -27.71 28.65 3.23
N CYS A 435 -27.35 28.02 2.11
CA CYS A 435 -27.96 28.28 0.82
C CYS A 435 -29.46 27.99 0.85
N LEU A 436 -29.85 26.81 1.37
CA LEU A 436 -31.27 26.45 1.49
C LEU A 436 -32.05 27.44 2.37
N LEU A 437 -31.51 27.82 3.54
CA LEU A 437 -32.13 28.80 4.43
C LEU A 437 -32.23 30.20 3.79
N GLN A 438 -31.22 30.64 3.03
CA GLN A 438 -31.26 31.90 2.30
C GLN A 438 -32.34 31.87 1.20
N VAL A 439 -32.39 30.80 0.40
CA VAL A 439 -33.41 30.62 -0.63
C VAL A 439 -34.80 30.59 0.01
N SER A 440 -35.00 29.80 1.07
CA SER A 440 -36.28 29.74 1.79
C SER A 440 -36.67 31.09 2.40
N SER A 441 -35.73 31.86 2.93
CA SER A 441 -36.00 33.20 3.49
C SER A 441 -36.38 34.19 2.40
N ILE A 442 -35.71 34.15 1.25
CA ILE A 442 -36.04 34.97 0.08
C ILE A 442 -37.44 34.63 -0.42
N VAL A 443 -37.74 33.34 -0.61
CA VAL A 443 -39.07 32.88 -1.02
C VAL A 443 -40.14 33.33 -0.04
N ALA A 444 -39.93 33.13 1.27
CA ALA A 444 -40.88 33.57 2.29
C ALA A 444 -41.09 35.09 2.30
N LEU A 445 -40.02 35.87 2.13
CA LEU A 445 -40.09 37.33 2.05
C LEU A 445 -40.88 37.78 0.82
N TRP A 446 -40.64 37.17 -0.35
CA TRP A 446 -41.40 37.45 -1.58
C TRP A 446 -42.85 37.02 -1.50
N SER A 447 -43.16 35.87 -0.88
CA SER A 447 -44.53 35.43 -0.63
C SER A 447 -45.27 36.39 0.32
N LEU A 448 -44.60 36.89 1.36
CA LEU A 448 -45.16 37.89 2.27
C LEU A 448 -45.41 39.22 1.54
N LEU A 449 -44.46 39.68 0.74
CA LEU A 449 -44.60 40.88 -0.11
C LEU A 449 -45.77 40.73 -1.09
N ALA A 450 -45.88 39.59 -1.77
CA ALA A 450 -46.99 39.31 -2.68
C ALA A 450 -48.34 39.26 -1.95
N PHE A 451 -48.40 38.72 -0.73
CA PHE A 451 -49.61 38.71 0.08
C PHE A 451 -50.03 40.11 0.55
N VAL A 452 -49.07 40.95 0.94
CA VAL A 452 -49.33 42.33 1.40
C VAL A 452 -49.69 43.25 0.23
N LEU A 453 -48.98 43.15 -0.90
CA LEU A 453 -49.23 43.96 -2.09
C LEU A 453 -50.41 43.46 -2.94
N GLY A 454 -50.69 42.16 -2.90
CA GLY A 454 -51.85 41.54 -3.56
C GLY A 454 -53.17 41.76 -2.81
N ARG A 455 -53.12 42.32 -1.58
CA ARG A 455 -54.26 42.91 -0.90
C ARG A 455 -54.39 44.39 -1.29
N ALA A 456 -54.79 44.64 -2.53
CA ALA A 456 -55.57 45.85 -2.84
C ALA A 456 -57.05 45.53 -2.57
N PRO A 457 -57.86 46.49 -2.09
CA PRO A 457 -59.19 46.27 -1.50
C PRO A 457 -60.21 45.60 -2.42
#